data_AF-A0A9D8F2J3-F1
#
_entry.id   AF-A0A9D8F2J3-F1
#
_cell.length_a   1.000
_cell.length_b   1.000
_cell.length_c   1.000
_cell.angle_alpha   90.00
_cell.angle_beta   90.00
_cell.angle_gamma   90.00
#
_symmetry.space_group_name_H-M   'P 1'
#
loop_
_entity.id
_entity.type
_entity.pdbx_description
1 polymer ?
#
loop_
_entity_poly.entity_id
_entity_poly.type
_entity_poly.pdbx_seq_one_letter_code
_entity_poly.pdbx_strand_id
1 'polypeptide(L)'
;MFGQAAWMPPGNTEWWAGDLVVYLDSATDRSLIVFSKGPVVLFRFEGEGSQGRYVVPARGVVRSASGAALDSILPCQLAAAWKDGTPAAGWTWRKPGPDTFELERAATGEKLHGYLASP
;
A
#
# COMPACT_ATOMS: atom_id res chain seq x y z
N MET A 1 -9.48 4.48 7.17
CA MET A 1 -9.60 3.04 7.48
C MET A 1 -8.38 2.60 8.25
N PHE A 2 -8.55 1.68 9.18
CA PHE A 2 -7.47 1.08 9.97
C PHE A 2 -7.68 -0.43 10.04
N GLY A 3 -6.59 -1.18 10.19
CA GLY A 3 -6.67 -2.63 10.31
C GLY A 3 -5.30 -3.25 10.43
N GLN A 4 -5.21 -4.53 10.07
CA GLN A 4 -3.96 -5.27 10.09
C GLN A 4 -3.69 -5.88 8.72
N ALA A 5 -2.42 -5.99 8.39
CA ALA A 5 -1.98 -6.65 7.18
C ALA A 5 -0.69 -7.41 7.42
N ALA A 6 -0.40 -8.36 6.55
CA ALA A 6 0.90 -8.96 6.37
C ALA A 6 1.44 -8.60 4.99
N TRP A 7 2.71 -8.19 4.97
CA TRP A 7 3.42 -7.77 3.76
C TRP A 7 4.60 -8.69 3.50
N MET A 8 4.73 -9.18 2.28
CA MET A 8 5.90 -9.87 1.76
C MET A 8 6.61 -8.89 0.79
N PRO A 9 7.78 -8.34 1.17
CA PRO A 9 8.53 -7.44 0.31
C PRO A 9 8.99 -8.11 -1.00
N PRO A 10 9.32 -7.32 -2.05
CA PRO A 10 9.91 -7.85 -3.28
C PRO A 10 11.12 -8.76 -3.02
N GLY A 11 11.12 -9.94 -3.64
CA GLY A 11 12.22 -10.91 -3.53
C GLY A 11 12.42 -11.53 -2.13
N ASN A 12 11.47 -11.35 -1.21
CA ASN A 12 11.50 -11.97 0.11
C ASN A 12 10.54 -13.19 0.17
N THR A 13 10.77 -14.11 1.08
CA THR A 13 9.87 -15.25 1.38
C THR A 13 9.19 -15.11 2.74
N GLU A 14 9.60 -14.15 3.56
CA GLU A 14 9.03 -13.92 4.89
C GLU A 14 7.93 -12.86 4.87
N TRP A 15 6.86 -13.15 5.63
CA TRP A 15 5.76 -12.23 5.86
C TRP A 15 6.01 -11.36 7.10
N TRP A 16 5.74 -10.07 6.96
CA TRP A 16 5.78 -9.11 8.05
C TRP A 16 4.37 -8.66 8.39
N ALA A 17 3.84 -9.14 9.51
CA ALA A 17 2.54 -8.72 10.04
C ALA A 17 2.66 -7.39 10.81
N GLY A 18 1.65 -6.54 10.68
CA GLY A 18 1.62 -5.22 11.30
C GLY A 18 0.28 -4.50 11.14
N ASP A 19 0.24 -3.29 11.68
CA ASP A 19 -0.87 -2.37 11.60
C ASP A 19 -0.82 -1.60 10.28
N LEU A 20 -1.98 -1.41 9.66
CA LEU A 20 -2.14 -0.69 8.41
C LEU A 20 -3.14 0.45 8.60
N VAL A 21 -2.68 1.66 8.31
CA VAL A 21 -3.51 2.86 8.27
C VAL A 21 -3.63 3.30 6.82
N VAL A 22 -4.87 3.48 6.36
CA VAL A 22 -5.18 3.99 5.02
C VAL A 22 -6.11 5.19 5.16
N TYR A 23 -5.61 6.34 4.74
CA TYR A 23 -6.37 7.58 4.63
C TYR A 23 -6.45 7.98 3.15
N LEU A 24 -7.66 8.22 2.68
CA LEU A 24 -7.97 8.62 1.31
C LEU A 24 -8.95 9.79 1.40
N ASP A 25 -8.57 10.92 0.82
CA ASP A 25 -9.42 12.09 0.68
C ASP A 25 -9.67 12.36 -0.81
N SER A 26 -10.92 12.18 -1.24
CA SER A 26 -11.32 12.39 -2.63
C SER A 26 -11.53 13.87 -2.98
N ALA A 27 -11.78 14.74 -2.00
CA ALA A 27 -11.98 16.17 -2.24
C ALA A 27 -10.65 16.87 -2.55
N THR A 28 -9.57 16.42 -1.91
CA THR A 28 -8.21 16.97 -2.11
C THR A 28 -7.28 16.05 -2.91
N ASP A 29 -7.79 14.90 -3.33
CA ASP A 29 -7.03 13.79 -3.93
C ASP A 29 -5.76 13.41 -3.15
N ARG A 30 -5.83 13.53 -1.83
CA ARG A 30 -4.74 13.17 -0.92
C ARG A 30 -4.85 11.73 -0.47
N SER A 31 -3.71 11.12 -0.25
CA SER A 31 -3.62 9.78 0.31
C SER A 31 -2.46 9.68 1.29
N LEU A 32 -2.69 8.95 2.38
CA LEU A 32 -1.65 8.58 3.34
C LEU A 32 -1.83 7.10 3.66
N ILE A 33 -0.77 6.33 3.46
CA ILE A 33 -0.73 4.92 3.84
C ILE A 33 0.47 4.70 4.73
N VAL A 34 0.26 4.08 5.88
CA VAL A 34 1.30 3.75 6.84
C VAL A 34 1.17 2.28 7.21
N PHE A 35 2.27 1.54 7.08
CA PHE A 35 2.37 0.17 7.57
C PHE A 35 3.45 0.09 8.64
N SER A 36 3.08 -0.39 9.82
CA SER A 36 3.95 -0.42 11.01
C SER A 36 3.87 -1.74 11.75
N LYS A 37 4.94 -2.11 12.44
CA LYS A 37 4.98 -3.24 13.36
C LYS A 37 5.34 -2.72 14.76
N GLY A 38 4.31 -2.51 15.59
CA GLY A 38 4.47 -1.78 16.85
C GLY A 38 4.97 -0.34 16.60
N PRO A 39 6.01 0.15 17.31
CA PRO A 39 6.52 1.51 17.11
C PRO A 39 7.31 1.69 15.81
N VAL A 40 7.59 0.62 15.06
CA VAL A 40 8.45 0.65 13.87
C VAL A 40 7.61 0.84 12.61
N VAL A 41 7.77 1.97 11.91
CA VAL A 41 7.20 2.17 10.58
C VAL A 41 8.01 1.40 9.55
N LEU A 42 7.38 0.43 8.90
CA LEU A 42 7.98 -0.37 7.83
C LEU A 42 7.95 0.41 6.52
N PHE A 43 6.81 0.98 6.15
CA PHE A 43 6.74 1.95 5.07
C PHE A 43 5.67 3.01 5.31
N ARG A 44 5.88 4.17 4.68
CA ARG A 44 4.93 5.28 4.62
C ARG A 44 4.83 5.80 3.20
N PHE A 45 3.62 6.11 2.76
CA PHE A 45 3.35 6.76 1.49
C PHE A 45 2.47 7.99 1.72
N GLU A 46 2.85 9.09 1.09
CA GLU A 46 2.07 10.32 1.02
C GLU A 46 1.86 10.65 -0.45
N GLY A 47 0.61 10.73 -0.90
CA GLY A 47 0.26 11.04 -2.29
C GLY A 47 -0.68 12.23 -2.40
N GLU A 48 -0.52 12.99 -3.48
CA GLU A 48 -1.39 14.12 -3.86
C GLU A 48 -1.46 14.17 -5.39
N GLY A 49 -2.64 13.93 -5.96
CA GLY A 49 -2.80 13.86 -7.40
C GLY A 49 -1.96 12.74 -8.03
N SER A 50 -1.20 13.10 -9.06
CA SER A 50 -0.28 12.20 -9.77
C SER A 50 1.12 12.11 -9.15
N GLN A 51 1.31 12.62 -7.94
CA GLN A 51 2.59 12.66 -7.25
C GLN A 51 2.52 11.89 -5.93
N GLY A 52 3.66 11.33 -5.52
CA GLY A 52 3.76 10.71 -4.22
C GLY A 52 5.18 10.53 -3.72
N ARG A 53 5.28 10.34 -2.41
CA ARG A 53 6.52 10.11 -1.68
C ARG A 53 6.39 8.82 -0.89
N TYR A 54 7.25 7.86 -1.19
CA TYR A 54 7.37 6.58 -0.51
C TYR A 54 8.63 6.57 0.37
N VAL A 55 8.47 6.13 1.62
CA VAL A 55 9.52 6.12 2.63
C VAL A 55 9.58 4.74 3.30
N VAL A 56 10.78 4.18 3.42
CA VAL A 56 11.07 2.96 4.22
C VAL A 56 12.09 3.36 5.28
N PRO A 57 11.65 3.87 6.45
CA PRO A 57 12.54 4.50 7.43
C PRO A 57 13.68 3.60 7.89
N ALA A 58 13.38 2.34 8.19
CA ALA A 58 14.37 1.36 8.66
C ALA A 58 15.50 1.09 7.65
N ARG A 59 15.30 1.44 6.36
CA ARG A 59 16.29 1.30 5.30
C ARG A 59 16.84 2.64 4.81
N GLY A 60 16.42 3.76 5.40
CA GLY A 60 16.75 5.11 4.93
C GLY A 60 16.30 5.41 3.49
N VAL A 61 15.34 4.63 2.95
CA VAL A 61 14.88 4.81 1.57
C VAL A 61 13.82 5.91 1.53
N VAL A 62 14.03 6.90 0.68
CA VAL A 62 13.03 7.91 0.31
C VAL A 62 12.98 7.97 -1.21
N ARG A 63 11.78 7.80 -1.77
CA ARG A 63 11.53 7.86 -3.22
C ARG A 63 10.36 8.79 -3.48
N SER A 64 10.61 9.85 -4.24
CA SER A 64 9.53 10.63 -4.85
C SER A 64 9.27 10.06 -6.24
N ALA A 65 8.00 9.93 -6.61
CA ALA A 65 7.57 9.39 -7.89
C ALA A 65 6.36 10.16 -8.41
N SER A 66 6.20 10.18 -9.73
CA SER A 66 5.08 10.81 -10.40
C SER A 66 4.63 9.99 -11.60
N GLY A 67 3.35 10.07 -11.95
CA GLY A 67 2.78 9.35 -13.10
C GLY A 67 3.10 7.85 -13.05
N ALA A 68 3.52 7.28 -14.18
CA ALA A 68 3.79 5.84 -14.32
C ALA A 68 4.83 5.26 -13.34
N ALA A 69 5.69 6.08 -12.72
CA ALA A 69 6.60 5.60 -11.69
C ALA A 69 5.85 5.09 -10.44
N LEU A 70 4.68 5.67 -10.15
CA LEU A 70 3.81 5.26 -9.04
C LEU A 70 3.16 3.88 -9.26
N ASP A 71 3.05 3.43 -10.52
CA ASP A 71 2.51 2.11 -10.89
C ASP A 71 3.32 0.96 -10.29
N SER A 72 4.57 1.22 -9.91
CA SER A 72 5.46 0.24 -9.29
C SER A 72 5.43 0.22 -7.76
N ILE A 73 4.71 1.15 -7.12
CA ILE A 73 4.75 1.40 -5.68
C ILE A 73 3.51 0.82 -5.01
N LEU A 74 3.69 -0.23 -4.20
CA LEU A 74 2.62 -0.96 -3.53
C LEU A 74 1.55 -0.08 -2.84
N PRO A 75 1.89 0.88 -1.97
CA PRO A 75 0.85 1.70 -1.33
C PRO A 75 0.08 2.57 -2.32
N CYS A 76 0.67 3.03 -3.43
CA CYS A 76 -0.10 3.74 -4.45
C CYS A 76 -1.18 2.82 -5.06
N GLN A 77 -0.83 1.56 -5.28
CA GLN A 77 -1.76 0.57 -5.85
C GLN A 77 -2.84 0.15 -4.86
N LEU A 78 -2.51 0.10 -3.56
CA LEU A 78 -3.51 -0.08 -2.51
C LEU A 78 -4.50 1.10 -2.49
N ALA A 79 -4.02 2.34 -2.60
CA ALA A 79 -4.88 3.51 -2.66
C ALA A 79 -5.81 3.48 -3.89
N ALA A 80 -5.26 3.20 -5.07
CA ALA A 80 -6.02 3.09 -6.33
C ALA A 80 -7.07 1.98 -6.26
N ALA A 81 -6.70 0.80 -5.74
CA ALA A 81 -7.61 -0.33 -5.60
C ALA A 81 -8.78 -0.05 -4.63
N TRP A 82 -8.57 0.78 -3.60
CA TRP A 82 -9.64 1.19 -2.68
C TRP A 82 -10.51 2.33 -3.22
N LYS A 83 -9.94 3.28 -3.96
CA LYS A 83 -10.70 4.38 -4.57
C LYS A 83 -11.56 3.90 -5.74
N ASP A 84 -10.93 3.22 -6.70
CA ASP A 84 -11.51 2.97 -8.03
C ASP A 84 -11.65 1.47 -8.36
N GLY A 85 -11.22 0.59 -7.45
CA GLY A 85 -11.32 -0.87 -7.63
C GLY A 85 -10.29 -1.48 -8.59
N THR A 86 -9.46 -0.65 -9.24
CA THR A 86 -8.54 -1.10 -10.30
C THR A 86 -7.13 -0.58 -10.04
N PRO A 87 -6.18 -1.42 -9.58
CA PRO A 87 -4.77 -1.04 -9.55
C PRO A 87 -4.17 -1.01 -10.98
N ALA A 88 -2.96 -0.46 -11.11
CA ALA A 88 -2.22 -0.41 -12.36
C ALA A 88 -1.92 -1.81 -12.93
N ALA A 89 -1.61 -1.87 -14.23
CA ALA A 89 -1.26 -3.11 -14.92
C ALA A 89 -0.11 -3.86 -14.22
N GLY A 90 -0.24 -5.18 -14.12
CA GLY A 90 0.73 -6.03 -13.41
C GLY A 90 0.47 -6.21 -11.91
N TRP A 91 -0.55 -5.55 -11.38
CA TRP A 91 -1.08 -5.79 -10.03
C TRP A 91 -2.36 -6.61 -10.09
N THR A 92 -2.51 -7.51 -9.14
CA THR A 92 -3.74 -8.29 -8.92
C THR A 92 -4.36 -7.83 -7.61
N TRP A 93 -5.62 -7.40 -7.67
CA TRP A 93 -6.43 -7.01 -6.51
C TRP A 93 -7.55 -8.02 -6.29
N ARG A 94 -7.74 -8.45 -5.04
CA ARG A 94 -8.83 -9.34 -4.64
C ARG A 94 -9.46 -8.87 -3.34
N LYS A 95 -10.77 -9.05 -3.21
CA LYS A 95 -11.53 -8.87 -1.97
C LYS A 95 -12.24 -10.19 -1.61
N PRO A 96 -11.58 -11.11 -0.89
CA PRO A 96 -12.17 -12.39 -0.50
C PRO A 96 -13.38 -12.24 0.44
N GLY A 97 -13.52 -11.08 1.07
CA GLY A 97 -14.61 -10.72 1.97
C GLY A 97 -14.82 -9.20 2.01
N PRO A 98 -15.77 -8.72 2.81
CA PRO A 98 -16.16 -7.31 2.85
C PRO A 98 -15.00 -6.39 3.30
N ASP A 99 -14.23 -6.84 4.30
CA ASP A 99 -13.14 -6.06 4.90
C ASP A 99 -11.77 -6.64 4.58
N THR A 100 -11.70 -7.81 3.94
CA THR A 100 -10.43 -8.48 3.63
C THR A 100 -9.97 -8.16 2.22
N PHE A 101 -8.66 -8.09 2.05
CA PHE A 101 -8.06 -7.78 0.76
C PHE A 101 -6.75 -8.52 0.52
N GLU A 102 -6.43 -8.69 -0.76
CA GLU A 102 -5.13 -9.14 -1.24
C GLU A 102 -4.70 -8.26 -2.41
N LEU A 103 -3.44 -7.83 -2.39
CA LEU A 103 -2.79 -7.09 -3.45
C LEU A 103 -1.46 -7.77 -3.76
N GLU A 104 -1.25 -8.16 -5.01
CA GLU A 104 -0.07 -8.90 -5.44
C GLU A 104 0.53 -8.29 -6.72
N ARG A 105 1.87 -8.23 -6.76
CA ARG A 105 2.63 -7.97 -7.97
C ARG A 105 3.45 -9.21 -8.33
N ALA A 106 2.92 -10.02 -9.22
CA ALA A 106 3.52 -11.31 -9.59
C ALA A 106 4.98 -11.18 -10.09
N ALA A 107 5.28 -10.10 -10.82
CA ALA A 107 6.62 -9.86 -11.38
C ALA A 107 7.74 -9.74 -10.34
N THR A 108 7.42 -9.32 -9.11
CA THR A 108 8.40 -9.13 -8.03
C THR A 108 8.19 -10.07 -6.86
N GLY A 109 7.12 -10.86 -6.87
CA GLY A 109 6.65 -11.66 -5.74
C GLY A 109 6.15 -10.82 -4.56
N GLU A 110 5.97 -9.51 -4.74
CA GLU A 110 5.51 -8.62 -3.67
C GLU A 110 4.02 -8.84 -3.40
N LYS A 111 3.65 -9.00 -2.12
CA LYS A 111 2.28 -9.27 -1.70
C LYS A 111 1.92 -8.49 -0.45
N LEU A 112 0.69 -8.01 -0.38
CA LEU A 112 0.07 -7.47 0.82
C LEU A 112 -1.31 -8.12 0.96
N HIS A 113 -1.60 -8.68 2.12
CA HIS A 113 -2.93 -9.20 2.43
C HIS A 113 -3.32 -8.77 3.84
N GLY A 114 -4.61 -8.57 4.08
CA GLY A 114 -5.04 -8.10 5.38
C GLY A 114 -6.53 -7.82 5.46
N TYR A 115 -6.91 -7.09 6.49
CA TYR A 115 -8.23 -6.54 6.65
C TYR A 115 -8.16 -5.05 6.97
N LEU A 116 -9.15 -4.28 6.51
CA LEU A 116 -9.32 -2.87 6.80
C LEU A 116 -10.75 -2.64 7.26
N ALA A 117 -10.92 -2.18 8.50
CA ALA A 117 -12.20 -1.72 8.98
C ALA A 117 -12.43 -0.28 8.50
N SER A 118 -13.59 -0.03 7.91
CA SER A 118 -14.12 1.33 7.84
C SER A 118 -14.54 1.75 9.26
N PRO A 119 -14.25 2.99 9.68
CA PRO A 119 -14.79 3.53 10.93
C PRO A 119 -16.32 3.58 10.90
#